data_AF-A0A924JUV3-F1
#
_entry.id   AF-A0A924JUV3-F1
#
_cell.length_a   1.000
_cell.length_b   1.000
_cell.length_c   1.000
_cell.angle_alpha   90.00
_cell.angle_beta   90.00
_cell.angle_gamma   90.00
#
_symmetry.space_group_name_H-M   'P 1'
#
loop_
_entity.id
_entity.type
_entity.pdbx_description
1 polymer ?
#
loop_
_entity_poly.entity_id
_entity_poly.type
_entity_poly.pdbx_seq_one_letter_code
_entity_poly.pdbx_strand_id
1 'polypeptide(L)'
;MFKGPWLWIVITVFAVIAVLQVTSSGGGYSEVKTATMVTYFDSNKIKEVTFVEGDQEIRATLNDGKKVRATWLGDQGYALVEKAQTSVADKQLKTFNVKIAKPSVLGTFIGTLLPFIIIIGVFLFLMSRMQGGGAGVMKFAKSKAKLITKDTPKTTFADVAGCDEAIEELGEIKEFLQEPAKFQAVGAKIPKGVLLYGP
;
A
#
# COMPACT_ATOMS: atom_id res chain seq x y z
N MET A 1 16.63 -14.35 -8.04
CA MET A 1 17.08 -12.95 -7.99
C MET A 1 16.10 -11.99 -7.29
N PHE A 2 14.93 -12.42 -6.79
CA PHE A 2 14.04 -11.55 -6.01
C PHE A 2 13.55 -12.26 -4.74
N LYS A 3 14.26 -12.06 -3.61
CA LYS A 3 13.82 -12.50 -2.27
C LYS A 3 13.23 -11.36 -1.44
N GLY A 4 12.70 -10.32 -2.10
CA GLY A 4 12.11 -9.13 -1.47
C GLY A 4 10.59 -9.06 -1.62
N PRO A 5 9.91 -8.22 -0.81
CA PRO A 5 8.46 -8.01 -0.89
C PRO A 5 8.01 -7.35 -2.22
N TRP A 6 8.96 -6.87 -3.02
CA TRP A 6 8.73 -6.26 -4.34
C TRP A 6 7.88 -7.11 -5.29
N LEU A 7 8.08 -8.43 -5.32
CA LEU A 7 7.28 -9.32 -6.17
C LEU A 7 5.79 -9.28 -5.80
N TRP A 8 5.47 -9.25 -4.50
CA TRP A 8 4.08 -9.18 -4.02
C TRP A 8 3.45 -7.81 -4.30
N ILE A 9 4.22 -6.73 -4.18
CA ILE A 9 3.75 -5.38 -4.50
C ILE A 9 3.38 -5.29 -5.99
N VAL A 10 4.25 -5.78 -6.87
CA VAL A 10 4.01 -5.78 -8.33
C VAL A 10 2.78 -6.61 -8.68
N ILE A 11 2.62 -7.79 -8.09
CA ILE A 11 1.44 -8.65 -8.30
C ILE A 11 0.16 -7.93 -7.87
N THR A 12 0.16 -7.27 -6.70
CA THR A 12 -1.01 -6.55 -6.21
C THR A 12 -1.36 -5.36 -7.11
N VAL A 13 -0.37 -4.58 -7.54
CA VAL A 13 -0.60 -3.45 -8.47
C VAL A 13 -1.19 -3.97 -9.78
N PHE A 14 -0.67 -5.08 -10.31
CA PHE A 14 -1.19 -5.69 -11.53
C PHE A 14 -2.61 -6.23 -11.36
N ALA A 15 -2.93 -6.81 -10.21
CA ALA A 15 -4.28 -7.27 -9.88
C ALA A 15 -5.28 -6.10 -9.77
N VAL A 16 -4.88 -4.98 -9.16
CA VAL A 16 -5.71 -3.76 -9.11
C VAL A 16 -5.98 -3.24 -10.52
N ILE A 17 -4.95 -3.16 -11.37
CA ILE A 17 -5.09 -2.72 -12.77
C ILE A 17 -6.02 -3.67 -13.53
N ALA A 18 -5.87 -4.99 -13.37
CA ALA A 18 -6.73 -5.98 -14.02
C ALA A 18 -8.19 -5.85 -13.57
N VAL A 19 -8.43 -5.65 -12.27
CA VAL A 19 -9.79 -5.44 -11.73
C VAL A 19 -10.38 -4.14 -12.28
N LEU A 20 -9.61 -3.06 -12.36
CA LEU A 20 -10.05 -1.78 -12.95
C LEU A 20 -10.38 -1.93 -14.45
N GLN A 21 -9.63 -2.72 -15.20
CA GLN A 21 -9.92 -3.01 -16.62
C GLN A 21 -11.21 -3.83 -16.78
N VAL A 22 -11.43 -4.83 -15.92
CA VAL A 22 -12.65 -5.65 -15.96
C VAL A 22 -13.88 -4.84 -15.54
N THR A 23 -13.77 -3.99 -14.51
CA THR A 23 -14.91 -3.15 -14.07
C THR A 23 -15.23 -2.01 -15.03
N SER A 24 -14.25 -1.47 -15.77
CA SER A 24 -14.49 -0.46 -16.81
C SER A 24 -15.10 -1.02 -18.09
N SER A 25 -15.02 -2.35 -18.32
CA SER A 25 -15.68 -3.03 -19.45
C SER A 25 -17.19 -3.26 -19.28
N GLY A 26 -17.84 -2.47 -18.40
CA GLY A 26 -19.22 -2.65 -17.96
C GLY A 26 -20.25 -2.89 -19.06
N GLY A 27 -20.75 -4.13 -19.11
CA GLY A 27 -22.09 -4.46 -19.62
C GLY A 27 -22.19 -5.32 -20.88
N GLY A 28 -21.08 -5.67 -21.55
CA GLY A 28 -21.14 -6.47 -22.78
C GLY A 28 -21.79 -5.74 -23.98
N TYR A 29 -21.87 -4.42 -23.91
CA TYR A 29 -22.29 -3.57 -25.03
C TYR A 29 -21.06 -3.17 -25.82
N SER A 30 -21.07 -3.42 -27.13
CA SER A 30 -20.04 -2.90 -28.02
C SER A 30 -20.28 -1.42 -28.30
N GLU A 31 -19.26 -0.59 -28.09
CA GLU A 31 -19.35 0.84 -28.33
C GLU A 31 -19.30 1.13 -29.83
N VAL A 32 -20.33 1.79 -30.33
CA VAL A 32 -20.46 2.20 -31.74
C VAL A 32 -20.66 3.70 -31.82
N LYS A 33 -20.17 4.31 -32.90
CA LYS A 33 -20.33 5.75 -33.13
C LYS A 33 -21.82 6.10 -33.24
N THR A 34 -22.21 7.28 -32.76
CA THR A 34 -23.58 7.81 -32.83
C THR A 34 -24.12 7.79 -34.26
N ALA A 35 -23.29 8.13 -35.25
CA ALA A 35 -23.63 8.03 -36.67
C ALA A 35 -24.03 6.60 -37.10
N THR A 36 -23.29 5.58 -36.63
CA THR A 36 -23.61 4.18 -36.90
C THR A 36 -24.92 3.78 -36.23
N MET A 37 -25.20 4.29 -35.03
CA MET A 37 -26.48 4.06 -34.38
C MET A 37 -27.64 4.68 -35.16
N VAL A 38 -27.49 5.91 -35.67
CA VAL A 38 -28.49 6.55 -36.56
C VAL A 38 -28.71 5.69 -37.82
N THR A 39 -27.64 5.18 -38.45
CA THR A 39 -27.82 4.28 -39.60
C THR A 39 -28.55 2.99 -39.27
N TYR A 40 -28.43 2.48 -38.03
CA TYR A 40 -29.17 1.30 -37.59
C TYR A 40 -30.66 1.60 -37.35
N PHE A 41 -30.99 2.82 -36.93
CA PHE A 41 -32.37 3.31 -36.92
C PHE A 41 -32.94 3.39 -38.33
N ASP A 42 -32.22 4.05 -39.25
CA ASP A 42 -32.68 4.24 -40.64
C ASP A 42 -32.77 2.91 -41.41
N SER A 43 -31.94 1.92 -41.06
CA SER A 43 -31.94 0.59 -41.69
C SER A 43 -32.90 -0.41 -41.04
N ASN A 44 -33.70 0.00 -40.06
CA ASN A 44 -34.62 -0.85 -39.28
C ASN A 44 -33.97 -2.13 -38.71
N LYS A 45 -32.71 -2.02 -38.27
CA LYS A 45 -31.94 -3.17 -37.74
C LYS A 45 -32.07 -3.34 -36.22
N ILE A 46 -32.82 -2.46 -35.56
CA ILE A 46 -32.93 -2.41 -34.11
C ILE A 46 -34.23 -3.06 -33.65
N LYS A 47 -34.10 -3.98 -32.69
CA LYS A 47 -35.23 -4.70 -32.08
C LYS A 47 -35.80 -3.98 -30.87
N GLU A 48 -34.90 -3.42 -30.06
CA GLU A 48 -35.22 -2.72 -28.81
C GLU A 48 -34.21 -1.60 -28.58
N VAL A 49 -34.69 -0.43 -28.19
CA VAL A 49 -33.85 0.70 -27.78
C VAL A 49 -34.18 1.08 -26.35
N THR A 50 -33.14 1.25 -25.54
CA THR A 50 -33.21 1.85 -24.21
C THR A 50 -32.37 3.11 -24.19
N PHE A 51 -32.97 4.22 -23.79
CA PHE A 51 -32.25 5.49 -23.63
C PHE A 51 -31.92 5.66 -22.16
N VAL A 52 -30.63 5.88 -21.87
CA VAL A 52 -30.10 6.04 -20.51
C VAL A 52 -29.71 7.50 -20.29
N GLU A 53 -30.63 8.27 -19.71
CA GLU A 53 -30.51 9.74 -19.59
C GLU A 53 -29.36 10.19 -18.66
N GLY A 54 -29.06 9.42 -17.61
CA GLY A 54 -28.01 9.76 -16.64
C GLY A 54 -26.58 9.66 -17.18
N ASP A 55 -26.32 8.72 -18.10
CA ASP A 55 -24.99 8.49 -18.70
C ASP A 55 -24.92 8.99 -20.16
N GLN A 56 -25.97 9.68 -20.65
CA GLN A 56 -26.14 10.11 -22.04
C GLN A 56 -25.87 8.97 -23.06
N GLU A 57 -26.38 7.76 -22.78
CA GLU A 57 -26.06 6.53 -23.53
C GLU A 57 -27.31 5.88 -24.12
N ILE A 58 -27.34 5.65 -25.45
CA ILE A 58 -28.36 4.84 -26.11
C ILE A 58 -27.86 3.40 -26.15
N ARG A 59 -28.65 2.48 -25.62
CA ARG A 59 -28.43 1.04 -25.74
C ARG A 59 -29.43 0.46 -26.72
N ALA A 60 -28.94 -0.21 -27.75
CA ALA A 60 -29.78 -0.88 -28.74
C ALA A 60 -29.44 -2.36 -28.81
N THR A 61 -30.48 -3.19 -28.91
CA THR A 61 -30.33 -4.60 -29.24
C THR A 61 -30.72 -4.77 -30.71
N LEU A 62 -29.78 -5.23 -31.54
CA LEU A 62 -30.03 -5.46 -32.96
C LEU A 62 -30.89 -6.73 -33.16
N ASN A 63 -31.49 -6.85 -34.34
CA ASN A 63 -32.23 -8.04 -34.76
C ASN A 63 -31.37 -9.33 -34.71
N ASP A 64 -30.06 -9.20 -34.85
CA ASP A 64 -29.03 -10.26 -34.72
C ASP A 64 -28.67 -10.61 -33.26
N GLY A 65 -29.38 -10.04 -32.27
CA GLY A 65 -29.13 -10.27 -30.84
C GLY A 65 -27.90 -9.55 -30.28
N LYS A 66 -27.11 -8.88 -31.11
CA LYS A 66 -25.96 -8.05 -30.69
C LYS A 66 -26.42 -6.81 -29.94
N LYS A 67 -25.73 -6.51 -28.83
CA LYS A 67 -25.97 -5.33 -28.00
C LYS A 67 -24.93 -4.26 -28.33
N VAL A 68 -25.40 -3.09 -28.73
CA VAL A 68 -24.57 -1.93 -29.06
C VAL A 68 -24.93 -0.76 -28.17
N ARG A 69 -23.95 0.08 -27.88
CA ARG A 69 -24.16 1.35 -27.19
C ARG A 69 -23.56 2.50 -27.98
N ALA A 70 -24.21 3.65 -27.96
CA ALA A 70 -23.64 4.89 -28.46
C ALA A 70 -23.92 6.02 -27.47
N THR A 71 -22.95 6.91 -27.29
CA THR A 71 -23.11 8.12 -26.50
C THR A 71 -23.76 9.21 -27.36
N TRP A 72 -24.67 9.99 -26.79
CA TRP A 72 -25.24 11.18 -27.41
C TRP A 72 -24.83 12.43 -26.64
N LEU A 73 -24.90 13.60 -27.29
CA LEU A 73 -24.59 14.89 -26.67
C LEU A 73 -25.86 15.75 -26.58
N GLY A 74 -26.25 16.09 -25.35
CA GLY A 74 -27.28 17.11 -25.07
C GLY A 74 -28.57 16.92 -25.89
N ASP A 75 -28.93 17.97 -26.63
CA ASP A 75 -30.21 18.09 -27.35
C ASP A 75 -30.42 17.06 -28.48
N GLN A 76 -29.36 16.36 -28.92
CA GLN A 76 -29.47 15.28 -29.90
C GLN A 76 -30.27 14.08 -29.37
N GLY A 77 -30.32 13.92 -28.04
CA GLY A 77 -31.11 12.87 -27.39
C GLY A 77 -32.60 13.02 -27.65
N TYR A 78 -33.13 14.25 -27.60
CA TYR A 78 -34.55 14.52 -27.81
C TYR A 78 -35.00 14.21 -29.24
N ALA A 79 -34.20 14.59 -30.25
CA ALA A 79 -34.48 14.28 -31.65
C ALA A 79 -34.45 12.77 -31.96
N LEU A 80 -33.61 12.01 -31.25
CA LEU A 80 -33.54 10.55 -31.39
C LEU A 80 -34.71 9.85 -30.67
N VAL A 81 -35.18 10.40 -29.55
CA VAL A 81 -36.42 9.96 -28.88
C VAL A 81 -37.63 10.18 -29.78
N GLU A 82 -37.72 11.35 -30.43
CA GLU A 82 -38.80 11.68 -31.37
C GLU A 82 -38.81 10.73 -32.60
N LYS A 83 -37.62 10.44 -33.16
CA LYS A 83 -37.46 9.44 -34.24
C LYS A 83 -37.79 8.02 -33.79
N ALA A 84 -37.43 7.65 -32.56
CA ALA A 84 -37.80 6.35 -31.99
C ALA A 84 -39.32 6.24 -31.81
N GLN A 85 -39.99 7.31 -31.40
CA GLN A 85 -41.44 7.37 -31.23
C GLN A 85 -42.19 7.23 -32.57
N THR A 86 -41.70 7.87 -33.64
CA THR A 86 -42.25 7.69 -35.01
C THR A 86 -42.00 6.27 -35.53
N SER A 87 -40.82 5.70 -35.28
CA SER A 87 -40.49 4.33 -35.71
C SER A 87 -41.26 3.23 -34.95
N VAL A 88 -41.72 3.50 -33.73
CA VAL A 88 -42.68 2.63 -33.00
C VAL A 88 -44.08 2.76 -33.59
N ALA A 89 -44.52 3.97 -33.96
CA ALA A 89 -45.82 4.21 -34.59
C ALA A 89 -45.96 3.50 -35.96
N ASP A 90 -44.88 3.44 -36.72
CA ASP A 90 -44.80 2.75 -38.02
C ASP A 90 -44.62 1.21 -37.89
N LYS A 91 -44.77 0.64 -36.69
CA LYS A 91 -44.56 -0.80 -36.36
C LYS A 91 -43.16 -1.34 -36.66
N GLN A 92 -42.18 -0.47 -36.88
CA GLN A 92 -40.79 -0.87 -37.15
C GLN A 92 -40.03 -1.21 -35.86
N LEU A 93 -40.46 -0.65 -34.72
CA LEU A 93 -39.91 -0.95 -33.39
C LEU A 93 -41.00 -1.55 -32.48
N LYS A 94 -40.66 -2.61 -31.73
CA LYS A 94 -41.61 -3.27 -30.80
C LYS A 94 -41.79 -2.53 -29.47
N THR A 95 -40.79 -1.79 -29.00
CA THR A 95 -40.83 -1.07 -27.72
C THR A 95 -39.70 -0.05 -27.64
N PHE A 96 -39.99 1.08 -26.99
CA PHE A 96 -39.00 2.05 -26.56
C PHE A 96 -39.12 2.23 -25.03
N ASN A 97 -38.00 2.23 -24.31
CA ASN A 97 -37.98 2.40 -22.86
C ASN A 97 -36.93 3.44 -22.44
N VAL A 98 -37.33 4.39 -21.59
CA VAL A 98 -36.41 5.37 -20.99
C VAL A 98 -36.08 4.89 -19.58
N LYS A 99 -34.80 4.67 -19.31
CA LYS A 99 -34.32 4.29 -17.97
C LYS A 99 -33.34 5.34 -17.46
N ILE A 100 -33.59 5.87 -16.27
CA ILE A 100 -32.62 6.70 -15.57
C ILE A 100 -31.48 5.78 -15.09
N ALA A 101 -30.23 6.12 -15.41
CA ALA A 101 -29.07 5.41 -14.89
C ALA A 101 -29.10 5.49 -13.37
N LYS A 102 -29.39 4.37 -12.71
CA LYS A 102 -29.20 4.26 -11.27
C LYS A 102 -27.84 3.62 -11.06
N PRO A 103 -26.86 4.33 -10.46
CA PRO A 103 -25.61 3.69 -10.10
C PRO A 103 -25.92 2.49 -9.20
N SER A 104 -25.33 1.33 -9.51
CA SER A 104 -25.49 0.15 -8.67
C SER A 104 -24.84 0.43 -7.32
N VAL A 105 -25.64 0.62 -6.27
CA VAL A 105 -25.14 0.93 -4.93
C VAL A 105 -24.12 -0.12 -4.46
N LEU A 106 -24.38 -1.40 -4.74
CA LEU A 106 -23.44 -2.49 -4.46
C LEU A 106 -22.18 -2.42 -5.33
N GLY A 107 -22.31 -2.09 -6.62
CA GLY A 107 -21.19 -1.94 -7.54
C GLY A 107 -20.28 -0.78 -7.16
N THR A 108 -20.85 0.37 -6.80
CA THR A 108 -20.13 1.55 -6.29
C THR A 108 -19.46 1.23 -4.94
N PHE A 109 -20.15 0.51 -4.05
CA PHE A 109 -19.61 0.13 -2.76
C PHE A 109 -18.41 -0.82 -2.92
N ILE A 110 -18.52 -1.86 -3.74
CA ILE A 110 -17.42 -2.79 -4.04
C ILE A 110 -16.28 -2.07 -4.76
N GLY A 111 -16.57 -1.26 -5.78
CA GLY A 111 -15.56 -0.52 -6.54
C GLY A 111 -14.78 0.47 -5.68
N THR A 112 -15.44 1.10 -4.71
CA THR A 112 -14.81 2.06 -3.79
C THR A 112 -14.05 1.34 -2.68
N LEU A 113 -14.59 0.26 -2.12
CA LEU A 113 -14.03 -0.43 -0.95
C LEU A 113 -12.89 -1.40 -1.32
N LEU A 114 -12.92 -1.99 -2.52
CA LEU A 114 -11.95 -2.98 -2.98
C LEU A 114 -10.49 -2.47 -2.99
N PRO A 115 -10.18 -1.24 -3.46
CA PRO A 115 -8.84 -0.66 -3.33
C PRO A 115 -8.36 -0.59 -1.88
N PHE A 116 -9.22 -0.17 -0.94
CA PHE A 116 -8.88 -0.09 0.48
C PHE A 116 -8.65 -1.48 1.09
N ILE A 117 -9.50 -2.46 0.76
CA ILE A 117 -9.34 -3.85 1.21
C ILE A 117 -8.01 -4.41 0.73
N ILE A 118 -7.61 -4.14 -0.51
CA ILE A 118 -6.33 -4.58 -1.06
C ILE A 118 -5.16 -3.94 -0.32
N ILE A 119 -5.21 -2.62 -0.07
CA ILE A 119 -4.16 -1.90 0.69
C ILE A 119 -4.06 -2.47 2.10
N ILE A 120 -5.18 -2.64 2.80
CA ILE A 120 -5.24 -3.20 4.15
C ILE A 120 -4.72 -4.64 4.15
N GLY A 121 -5.10 -5.45 3.16
CA GLY A 121 -4.65 -6.83 3.03
C GLY A 121 -3.13 -6.92 2.83
N VAL A 122 -2.56 -6.07 1.97
CA VAL A 122 -1.10 -5.99 1.78
C VAL A 122 -0.42 -5.47 3.05
N PHE A 123 -1.00 -4.49 3.73
CA PHE A 123 -0.46 -3.94 4.98
C PHE A 123 -0.43 -4.99 6.09
N LEU A 124 -1.53 -5.73 6.28
CA LEU A 124 -1.61 -6.85 7.22
C LEU A 124 -0.64 -7.97 6.83
N PHE A 125 -0.51 -8.29 5.55
CA PHE A 125 0.46 -9.27 5.06
C PHE A 125 1.91 -8.83 5.34
N LEU A 126 2.25 -7.56 5.10
CA LEU A 126 3.56 -7.00 5.43
C LEU A 126 3.84 -7.05 6.93
N MET A 127 2.85 -6.68 7.78
CA MET A 127 2.97 -6.78 9.23
C MET A 127 3.13 -8.23 9.70
N SER A 128 2.38 -9.17 9.14
CA SER A 128 2.51 -10.59 9.47
C SER A 128 3.91 -11.15 9.13
N ARG A 129 4.51 -10.67 8.04
CA ARG A 129 5.90 -11.03 7.65
C ARG A 129 6.96 -10.32 8.50
N MET A 130 6.71 -9.08 8.93
CA MET A 130 7.59 -8.36 9.85
C MET A 130 7.55 -8.93 11.27
N GLN A 131 6.40 -9.47 11.71
CA GLN A 131 6.23 -10.08 13.03
C GLN A 131 6.74 -11.53 13.09
N GLY A 132 6.73 -12.26 11.97
CA GLY A 132 7.35 -13.60 11.85
C GLY A 132 8.89 -13.61 11.83
N GLY A 133 9.53 -12.45 11.70
CA GLY A 133 10.99 -12.26 11.80
C GLY A 133 11.38 -11.60 13.11
N GLY A 134 10.93 -12.17 14.23
CA GLY A 134 11.11 -11.73 15.61
C GLY A 134 12.15 -10.63 15.80
N ALA A 135 11.66 -9.40 16.01
CA ALA A 135 12.40 -8.26 16.55
C ALA A 135 13.18 -7.35 15.58
N GLY A 136 12.65 -7.08 14.37
CA GLY A 136 13.17 -5.98 13.54
C GLY A 136 12.89 -4.57 14.10
N VAL A 137 11.69 -4.32 14.61
CA VAL A 137 11.27 -2.97 15.07
C VAL A 137 11.46 -2.79 16.58
N MET A 138 11.27 -3.84 17.39
CA MET A 138 11.49 -3.79 18.85
C MET A 138 12.97 -3.75 19.26
N LYS A 139 13.91 -4.07 18.36
CA LYS A 139 15.36 -3.93 18.62
C LYS A 139 15.88 -2.50 18.44
N PHE A 140 15.14 -1.63 17.75
CA PHE A 140 15.51 -0.22 17.63
C PHE A 140 15.29 0.57 18.94
N ALA A 141 14.42 0.07 19.83
CA ALA A 141 14.13 0.71 21.12
C ALA A 141 14.98 0.17 22.28
N LYS A 142 15.72 -0.93 22.11
CA LYS A 142 16.65 -1.42 23.13
C LYS A 142 18.02 -0.78 22.90
N SER A 143 18.37 0.16 23.79
CA SER A 143 19.70 0.73 23.95
C SER A 143 20.80 -0.31 23.65
N LYS A 144 21.72 0.02 22.74
CA LYS A 144 22.98 -0.72 22.52
C LYS A 144 23.97 -0.47 23.67
N ALA A 145 23.51 -0.40 24.90
CA ALA A 145 24.40 -0.47 26.05
C ALA A 145 24.99 -1.89 26.04
N LYS A 146 26.19 -2.01 25.47
CA LYS A 146 27.04 -3.18 25.63
C LYS A 146 27.20 -3.35 27.14
N LEU A 147 26.48 -4.30 27.73
CA LEU A 147 26.81 -4.84 29.04
C LEU A 147 28.16 -5.52 28.84
N ILE A 148 29.23 -4.74 28.95
CA ILE A 148 30.56 -5.26 29.17
C ILE A 148 30.45 -5.91 30.54
N THR A 149 30.18 -7.21 30.56
CA THR A 149 30.53 -8.04 31.70
C THR A 149 31.96 -7.70 32.04
N LYS A 150 32.21 -7.34 33.31
CA LYS A 150 33.56 -7.15 33.82
C LYS A 150 34.29 -8.48 33.62
N ASP A 151 34.97 -8.63 32.50
CA ASP A 151 36.11 -9.53 32.43
C ASP A 151 37.05 -8.99 33.51
N THR A 152 37.11 -9.69 34.64
CA THR A 152 38.13 -9.42 35.65
C THR A 152 39.43 -9.95 35.06
N PRO A 153 40.34 -9.11 34.53
CA PRO A 153 41.60 -9.61 34.03
C PRO A 153 42.35 -10.28 35.18
N LYS A 154 42.96 -11.44 34.91
CA LYS A 154 43.75 -12.21 35.89
C LYS A 154 45.18 -11.69 36.06
N THR A 155 45.56 -10.64 35.34
CA THR A 155 46.92 -10.06 35.34
C THR A 155 47.17 -9.30 36.63
N THR A 156 48.37 -9.46 37.19
CA THR A 156 48.82 -8.82 38.43
C THR A 156 50.01 -7.90 38.16
N PHE A 157 50.38 -7.05 39.13
CA PHE A 157 51.59 -6.22 39.02
C PHE A 157 52.89 -7.04 38.93
N ALA A 158 52.88 -8.31 39.36
CA ALA A 158 54.02 -9.20 39.19
C ALA A 158 54.26 -9.59 37.72
N ASP A 159 53.25 -9.43 36.85
CA ASP A 159 53.33 -9.75 35.43
C ASP A 159 53.83 -8.55 34.58
N VAL A 160 54.23 -7.44 35.21
CA VAL A 160 54.70 -6.21 34.56
C VAL A 160 56.20 -6.04 34.81
N ALA A 161 56.99 -5.83 33.76
CA ALA A 161 58.44 -5.67 33.84
C ALA A 161 58.88 -4.30 33.31
N GLY A 162 59.92 -3.72 33.93
CA GLY A 162 60.61 -2.52 33.44
C GLY A 162 59.95 -1.17 33.79
N CYS A 163 58.91 -1.17 34.63
CA CYS A 163 58.16 0.01 35.04
C CYS A 163 58.06 0.12 36.58
N ASP A 164 59.15 -0.16 37.28
CA ASP A 164 59.15 -0.31 38.74
C ASP A 164 58.65 0.96 39.47
N GLU A 165 59.05 2.14 38.99
CA GLU A 165 58.61 3.44 39.51
C GLU A 165 57.09 3.64 39.39
N ALA A 166 56.52 3.30 38.22
CA ALA A 166 55.08 3.42 38.00
C ALA A 166 54.27 2.38 38.77
N ILE A 167 54.83 1.18 39.00
CA ILE A 167 54.19 0.14 39.82
C ILE A 167 54.15 0.57 41.29
N GLU A 168 55.20 1.23 41.79
CA GLU A 168 55.24 1.77 43.14
C GLU A 168 54.18 2.87 43.34
N GLU A 169 54.09 3.83 42.43
CA GLU A 169 53.06 4.89 42.48
C GLU A 169 51.62 4.33 42.38
N LEU A 170 51.39 3.33 41.53
CA LEU A 170 50.10 2.66 41.42
C LEU A 170 49.81 1.73 42.61
N GLY A 171 50.82 1.37 43.40
CA GLY A 171 50.70 0.58 44.62
C GLY A 171 49.82 1.29 45.66
N GLU A 172 49.99 2.60 45.83
CA GLU A 172 49.15 3.41 46.72
C GLU A 172 47.69 3.40 46.26
N ILE A 173 47.44 3.51 44.96
CA ILE A 173 46.09 3.46 44.39
C ILE A 173 45.46 2.09 44.60
N LYS A 174 46.23 1.01 44.47
CA LYS A 174 45.77 -0.35 44.78
C LYS A 174 45.40 -0.47 46.26
N GLU A 175 46.25 -0.02 47.18
CA GLU A 175 45.97 -0.07 48.62
C GLU A 175 44.74 0.77 48.96
N PHE A 176 44.58 1.92 48.32
CA PHE A 176 43.40 2.76 48.43
C PHE A 176 42.12 2.05 47.98
N LEU A 177 42.16 1.31 46.87
CA LEU A 177 41.02 0.55 46.36
C LEU A 177 40.69 -0.67 47.24
N GLN A 178 41.69 -1.25 47.91
CA GLN A 178 41.51 -2.37 48.83
C GLN A 178 40.96 -1.91 50.20
N GLU A 179 41.49 -0.81 50.75
CA GLU A 179 41.16 -0.30 52.09
C GLU A 179 40.79 1.21 52.07
N PRO A 180 39.70 1.61 51.41
CA PRO A 180 39.37 3.03 51.24
C PRO A 180 39.10 3.75 52.58
N ALA A 181 38.65 3.02 53.60
CA ALA A 181 38.36 3.56 54.93
C ALA A 181 39.61 4.12 55.62
N LYS A 182 40.78 3.48 55.45
CA LYS A 182 42.05 3.91 56.03
C LYS A 182 42.45 5.30 55.53
N PHE A 183 42.29 5.53 54.23
CA PHE A 183 42.66 6.80 53.59
C PHE A 183 41.61 7.90 53.81
N GLN A 184 40.33 7.56 53.91
CA GLN A 184 39.28 8.52 54.28
C GLN A 184 39.45 9.01 55.73
N ALA A 185 39.90 8.16 56.65
CA ALA A 185 40.12 8.52 58.05
C ALA A 185 41.22 9.59 58.24
N VAL A 186 42.23 9.60 57.37
CA VAL A 186 43.27 10.65 57.34
C VAL A 186 42.89 11.86 56.48
N GLY A 187 41.66 11.90 55.95
CA GLY A 187 41.14 13.00 55.13
C GLY A 187 41.66 13.03 53.70
N ALA A 188 42.29 11.95 53.21
CA ALA A 188 42.82 11.89 51.86
C ALA A 188 41.68 11.87 50.82
N LYS A 189 41.81 12.67 49.77
CA LYS A 189 40.81 12.79 48.70
C LYS A 189 41.03 11.74 47.62
N ILE A 190 39.95 11.08 47.22
CA ILE A 190 39.98 10.00 46.23
C ILE A 190 40.36 10.54 44.84
N PRO A 191 41.40 10.00 44.19
CA PRO A 191 41.68 10.29 42.79
C PRO A 191 40.58 9.68 41.91
N LYS A 192 40.01 10.46 40.99
CA LYS A 192 38.89 10.04 40.15
C LYS A 192 39.32 9.34 38.86
N GLY A 193 40.62 9.34 38.57
CA GLY A 193 41.20 8.73 37.39
C GLY A 193 42.72 8.92 37.39
N VAL A 194 43.41 8.01 36.72
CA VAL A 194 44.85 8.08 36.47
C VAL A 194 45.03 8.11 34.97
N LEU A 195 45.83 9.06 34.47
CA LEU A 195 46.19 9.12 33.05
C LEU A 195 47.53 8.41 32.87
N LEU A 196 47.51 7.26 32.20
CA LEU A 196 48.74 6.58 31.78
C LEU A 196 49.10 7.07 30.37
N TYR A 197 50.31 7.60 30.21
CA TYR A 197 50.81 8.13 28.95
C TYR A 197 52.23 7.59 28.73
N GLY A 198 52.51 7.21 27.48
CA GLY A 198 53.80 6.70 27.01
C GLY A 198 53.73 6.42 25.51
N PRO A 199 54.88 6.22 24.84
CA PRO A 199 54.93 5.81 23.43
C PRO A 199 54.36 4.40 23.18
#